data_AF-A0A5S3VZK2-F1
#
_entry.id   AF-A0A5S3VZK2-F1
#
_cell.length_a   1.000
_cell.length_b   1.000
_cell.length_c   1.000
_cell.angle_alpha   90.00
_cell.angle_beta   90.00
_cell.angle_gamma   90.00
#
_symmetry.space_group_name_H-M   'P 1'
#
loop_
_entity.id
_entity.type
_entity.pdbx_description
1 polymer ?
#
loop_
_entity_poly.entity_id
_entity_poly.type
_entity_poly.pdbx_seq_one_letter_code
_entity_poly.pdbx_strand_id
1 'polypeptide(L)'
;MKKLTIYLLLLLSVGYSSVALYSLINSDIEDVIICSTNENTHYIPSDACEYYLLNYRADKGDIESLESGAGLAFLFEIKDIDKRDAYIEYFISKGIKVNTLSHIDGLSPLHSAILLNDFGLVQLLMDKGASITIKEKSHGLTPLEFIHKLSEKNAQIDRQLISELLTSISNNKQAG
;
A
#
# COMPACT_ATOMS: atom_id res chain seq x y z
N MET A 1 14.71 17.12 45.82
CA MET A 1 14.86 15.89 45.02
C MET A 1 13.68 15.64 44.08
N LYS A 2 12.43 15.47 44.57
CA LYS A 2 11.24 15.21 43.71
C LYS A 2 11.00 16.24 42.58
N LYS A 3 11.19 17.54 42.83
CA LYS A 3 11.04 18.59 41.80
C LYS A 3 12.11 18.47 40.69
N LEU A 4 13.37 18.21 41.07
CA LEU A 4 14.47 18.05 40.12
C LEU A 4 14.27 16.84 39.20
N THR A 5 13.79 15.71 39.76
CA THR A 5 13.43 14.52 38.95
C THR A 5 12.28 14.80 38.00
N ILE A 6 11.26 15.59 38.40
CA ILE A 6 10.16 15.97 37.50
C ILE A 6 10.68 16.85 36.36
N TYR A 7 11.52 17.86 36.64
CA TYR A 7 12.12 18.69 35.60
C TYR A 7 12.97 17.88 34.62
N LEU A 8 13.75 16.93 35.13
CA LEU A 8 14.56 16.05 34.28
C LEU A 8 13.70 15.20 33.36
N LEU A 9 12.62 14.59 33.88
CA LEU A 9 11.68 13.81 33.07
C LEU A 9 11.00 14.66 31.99
N LEU A 10 10.62 15.90 32.32
CA LEU A 10 10.03 16.83 31.35
C LEU A 10 11.03 17.22 30.25
N LEU A 11 12.29 17.49 30.60
CA LEU A 11 13.33 17.80 29.62
C LEU A 11 13.59 16.61 28.68
N LEU A 12 13.63 15.39 29.24
CA LEU A 12 13.80 14.18 28.44
C LEU A 12 12.60 13.94 27.51
N SER A 13 11.37 14.14 27.97
CA SER A 13 10.19 13.97 27.12
C SER A 13 10.14 15.01 26.01
N VAL A 14 10.45 16.28 26.29
CA VAL A 14 10.50 17.33 25.27
C VAL A 14 11.62 17.05 24.26
N GLY A 15 12.80 16.63 24.73
CA GLY A 15 13.91 16.26 23.86
C GLY A 15 13.55 15.09 22.94
N TYR A 16 12.96 14.03 23.50
CA TYR A 16 12.47 12.89 22.74
C TYR A 16 11.44 13.29 21.68
N SER A 17 10.40 14.03 22.07
CA SER A 17 9.36 14.48 21.13
C SER A 17 9.92 15.37 20.03
N SER A 18 10.92 16.20 20.34
CA SER A 18 11.57 17.06 19.35
C SER A 18 12.36 16.25 18.32
N VAL A 19 13.10 15.22 18.76
CA VAL A 19 13.85 14.33 17.86
C VAL A 19 12.89 13.48 17.02
N ALA A 20 11.85 12.92 17.63
CA ALA A 20 10.84 12.14 16.91
C ALA A 20 10.14 12.98 15.83
N LEU A 21 9.73 14.20 16.16
CA LEU A 21 9.11 15.12 15.19
C LEU A 21 10.09 15.51 14.09
N TYR A 22 11.35 15.84 14.43
CA TYR A 22 12.38 16.13 13.44
C TYR A 22 12.58 14.97 12.47
N SER A 23 12.64 13.73 12.98
CA SER A 23 12.74 12.54 12.14
C SER A 23 11.55 12.44 11.19
N LEU A 24 10.31 12.54 11.70
CA LEU A 24 9.09 12.44 10.90
C LEU A 24 8.98 13.51 9.80
N ILE A 25 9.46 14.72 10.07
CA ILE A 25 9.46 15.82 9.09
C ILE A 25 10.42 15.54 7.93
N ASN A 26 11.55 14.89 8.21
CA ASN A 26 12.60 14.64 7.22
C ASN A 26 12.56 13.23 6.62
N SER A 27 11.61 12.39 7.03
CA SER A 27 11.40 11.04 6.50
C SER A 27 10.60 11.07 5.21
N ASP A 28 10.96 10.19 4.27
CA ASP A 28 10.16 9.90 3.10
C ASP A 28 8.81 9.26 3.50
N ILE A 29 7.84 9.30 2.60
CA ILE A 29 6.49 8.84 2.92
C ILE A 29 6.46 7.34 3.22
N GLU A 30 7.26 6.56 2.51
CA GLU A 30 7.43 5.12 2.72
C GLU A 30 7.88 4.80 4.15
N ASP A 31 8.84 5.55 4.69
CA ASP A 31 9.34 5.37 6.06
C ASP A 31 8.27 5.71 7.09
N VAL A 32 7.48 6.75 6.86
CA VAL A 32 6.37 7.12 7.75
C VAL A 32 5.26 6.07 7.73
N ILE A 33 4.93 5.52 6.54
CA ILE A 33 3.99 4.40 6.41
C ILE A 33 4.52 3.19 7.19
N ILE A 34 5.78 2.79 6.98
CA ILE A 34 6.37 1.65 7.70
C ILE A 34 6.36 1.90 9.21
N CYS A 35 6.75 3.10 9.66
CA CYS A 35 6.71 3.44 11.08
C CYS A 35 5.30 3.32 11.68
N SER A 36 4.26 3.65 10.92
CA SER A 36 2.87 3.54 11.37
C SER A 36 2.34 2.10 11.47
N THR A 37 3.13 1.11 11.05
CA THR A 37 2.82 -0.31 11.21
C THR A 37 3.34 -0.85 12.54
N ASN A 38 2.79 -1.97 13.01
CA ASN A 38 3.21 -2.62 14.26
C ASN A 38 4.51 -3.42 14.12
N GLU A 39 5.29 -3.18 13.07
CA GLU A 39 6.62 -3.75 12.90
C GLU A 39 7.59 -2.91 13.74
N ASN A 40 7.79 -3.31 15.01
CA ASN A 40 8.58 -2.67 16.10
C ASN A 40 10.05 -2.30 15.75
N THR A 41 10.27 -1.62 14.63
CA THR A 41 11.56 -1.32 14.02
C THR A 41 11.95 0.14 14.21
N HIS A 42 11.05 0.95 14.77
CA HIS A 42 11.25 2.37 15.02
C HIS A 42 11.21 2.72 16.50
N TYR A 43 12.00 3.73 16.88
CA TYR A 43 12.01 4.30 18.24
C TYR A 43 10.83 5.26 18.48
N ILE A 44 10.01 5.51 17.47
CA ILE A 44 8.78 6.31 17.52
C ILE A 44 7.59 5.33 17.61
N PRO A 45 6.63 5.52 18.53
CA PRO A 45 5.44 4.67 18.61
C PRO A 45 4.65 4.66 17.31
N SER A 46 4.18 3.48 16.89
CA SER A 46 3.43 3.31 15.64
C SER A 46 2.18 4.19 15.58
N ASP A 47 1.43 4.30 16.68
CA ASP A 47 0.25 5.18 16.78
C ASP A 47 0.59 6.66 16.55
N ALA A 48 1.79 7.10 16.97
CA ALA A 48 2.24 8.47 16.74
C ALA A 48 2.60 8.71 15.26
N CYS A 49 3.24 7.71 14.63
CA CYS A 49 3.51 7.72 13.20
C CYS A 49 2.23 7.69 12.37
N GLU A 50 1.24 6.88 12.76
CA GLU A 50 -0.09 6.81 12.11
C GLU A 50 -0.84 8.14 12.25
N TYR A 51 -0.86 8.72 13.46
CA TYR A 51 -1.44 10.05 13.66
C TYR A 51 -0.77 11.09 12.76
N TYR A 52 0.56 11.10 12.67
CA TYR A 52 1.28 12.02 11.80
C TYR A 52 0.95 11.79 10.32
N LEU A 53 0.94 10.53 9.88
CA LEU A 53 0.62 10.13 8.51
C LEU A 53 -0.76 10.64 8.07
N LEU A 54 -1.78 10.41 8.89
CA LEU A 54 -3.18 10.68 8.53
C LEU A 54 -3.57 12.15 8.66
N ASN A 55 -2.79 12.96 9.38
CA ASN A 55 -3.12 14.37 9.63
C ASN A 55 -2.18 15.37 8.92
N TYR A 56 -0.94 14.97 8.62
CA TYR A 56 0.09 15.90 8.13
C TYR A 56 0.84 15.42 6.88
N ARG A 57 0.62 14.18 6.42
CA ARG A 57 1.27 13.60 5.23
C ARG A 57 0.21 13.12 4.22
N ALA A 58 0.66 12.34 3.23
CA ALA A 58 -0.10 11.98 2.04
C ALA A 58 -0.59 13.21 1.27
N ASP A 59 0.27 14.24 1.22
CA ASP A 59 0.07 15.38 0.34
C ASP A 59 0.42 15.03 -1.11
N LYS A 60 0.27 16.01 -2.02
CA LYS A 60 0.54 15.78 -3.44
C LYS A 60 1.98 15.30 -3.71
N GLY A 61 2.97 15.81 -2.99
CA GLY A 61 4.37 15.39 -3.14
C GLY A 61 4.58 13.96 -2.67
N ASP A 62 3.96 13.59 -1.55
CA ASP A 62 3.96 12.20 -1.06
C ASP A 62 3.33 11.22 -2.07
N ILE A 63 2.20 11.59 -2.67
CA ILE A 63 1.56 10.79 -3.71
C ILE A 63 2.46 10.63 -4.94
N GLU A 64 3.07 11.73 -5.41
CA GLU A 64 4.00 11.70 -6.54
C GLU A 64 5.23 10.83 -6.24
N SER A 65 5.74 10.88 -5.00
CA SER A 65 6.85 10.02 -4.55
C SER A 65 6.47 8.55 -4.65
N LEU A 66 5.35 8.15 -4.05
CA LEU A 66 4.86 6.76 -4.11
C LEU A 66 4.65 6.29 -5.55
N GLU A 67 3.98 7.11 -6.38
CA GLU A 67 3.72 6.78 -7.79
C GLU A 67 5.01 6.66 -8.62
N SER A 68 6.10 7.33 -8.23
CA SER A 68 7.41 7.20 -8.89
C SER A 68 8.10 5.86 -8.60
N GLY A 69 7.69 5.17 -7.53
CA GLY A 69 8.17 3.85 -7.11
C GLY A 69 7.19 2.73 -7.44
N ALA A 70 6.80 1.95 -6.41
CA ALA A 70 5.86 0.84 -6.54
C ALA A 70 4.39 1.30 -6.61
N GLY A 71 4.11 2.58 -6.39
CA GLY A 71 2.75 3.12 -6.31
C GLY A 71 1.95 2.45 -5.20
N LEU A 72 0.68 2.15 -5.48
CA LEU A 72 -0.21 1.52 -4.52
C LEU A 72 0.28 0.15 -4.02
N ALA A 73 1.07 -0.56 -4.84
CA ALA A 73 1.59 -1.88 -4.48
C ALA A 73 2.57 -1.85 -3.29
N PHE A 74 3.16 -0.68 -2.98
CA PHE A 74 3.98 -0.50 -1.78
C PHE A 74 3.23 -0.89 -0.49
N LEU A 75 1.92 -0.64 -0.45
CA LEU A 75 1.09 -0.92 0.73
C LEU A 75 0.77 -2.41 0.92
N PHE A 76 1.00 -3.25 -0.10
CA PHE A 76 0.50 -4.63 -0.09
C PHE A 76 1.26 -5.55 0.87
N GLU A 77 2.46 -5.17 1.27
CA GLU A 77 3.29 -5.89 2.24
C GLU A 77 2.87 -5.65 3.71
N ILE A 78 1.94 -4.71 3.96
CA ILE A 78 1.40 -4.48 5.30
C ILE A 78 0.63 -5.72 5.75
N LYS A 79 1.12 -6.37 6.82
CA LYS A 79 0.59 -7.65 7.33
C LYS A 79 -0.79 -7.56 7.95
N ASP A 80 -1.09 -6.43 8.59
CA ASP A 80 -2.40 -6.16 9.18
C ASP A 80 -3.38 -5.80 8.04
N ILE A 81 -4.29 -6.72 7.72
CA ILE A 81 -5.18 -6.61 6.57
C ILE A 81 -6.13 -5.41 6.72
N ASP A 82 -6.69 -5.20 7.92
CA ASP A 82 -7.62 -4.10 8.15
C ASP A 82 -6.91 -2.74 7.99
N LYS A 83 -5.68 -2.64 8.53
CA LYS A 83 -4.84 -1.45 8.36
C LYS A 83 -4.41 -1.25 6.91
N ARG A 84 -3.99 -2.32 6.22
CA ARG A 84 -3.60 -2.29 4.80
C ARG A 84 -4.73 -1.75 3.95
N ASP A 85 -5.92 -2.31 4.11
CA ASP A 85 -7.09 -1.96 3.30
C ASP A 85 -7.51 -0.51 3.60
N ALA A 86 -7.50 -0.09 4.87
CA ALA A 86 -7.73 1.31 5.26
C ALA A 86 -6.72 2.28 4.62
N TYR A 87 -5.44 1.90 4.56
CA TYR A 87 -4.41 2.73 3.93
C TYR A 87 -4.59 2.80 2.41
N ILE A 88 -4.89 1.68 1.75
CA ILE A 88 -5.20 1.66 0.31
C ILE A 88 -6.34 2.64 0.02
N GLU A 89 -7.43 2.58 0.79
CA GLU A 89 -8.55 3.51 0.64
C GLU A 89 -8.15 4.96 0.88
N TYR A 90 -7.40 5.21 1.96
CA TYR A 90 -6.92 6.53 2.32
C TYR A 90 -6.07 7.14 1.21
N PHE A 91 -5.04 6.44 0.71
CA PHE A 91 -4.16 6.96 -0.33
C PHE A 91 -4.90 7.14 -1.67
N ILE A 92 -5.88 6.29 -2.00
CA ILE A 92 -6.76 6.51 -3.16
C ILE A 92 -7.57 7.78 -2.98
N SER A 93 -8.11 8.03 -1.78
CA SER A 93 -8.83 9.27 -1.47
C SER A 93 -7.95 10.53 -1.57
N LYS A 94 -6.63 10.37 -1.38
CA LYS A 94 -5.62 11.42 -1.54
C LYS A 94 -5.12 11.59 -2.99
N GLY A 95 -5.52 10.70 -3.89
CA GLY A 95 -5.27 10.82 -5.32
C GLY A 95 -4.23 9.87 -5.90
N ILE A 96 -3.74 8.87 -5.13
CA ILE A 96 -2.94 7.80 -5.75
C ILE A 96 -3.81 7.07 -6.77
N LYS A 97 -3.30 6.83 -7.98
CA LYS A 97 -4.12 6.23 -9.03
C LYS A 97 -4.10 4.70 -8.91
N VAL A 98 -5.28 4.11 -8.80
CA VAL A 98 -5.49 2.64 -8.72
C VAL A 98 -4.96 1.86 -9.94
N ASN A 99 -4.67 2.55 -11.03
CA ASN A 99 -4.30 1.98 -12.33
C ASN A 99 -2.86 2.31 -12.77
N THR A 100 -2.09 3.07 -11.98
CA THR A 100 -0.69 3.38 -12.31
C THR A 100 0.15 2.12 -12.29
N LEU A 101 0.91 1.88 -13.37
CA LEU A 101 1.87 0.78 -13.39
C LEU A 101 3.07 1.13 -12.52
N SER A 102 3.43 0.22 -11.62
CA SER A 102 4.64 0.30 -10.82
C SER A 102 5.87 0.54 -11.71
N HIS A 103 6.77 1.39 -11.24
CA HIS A 103 8.05 1.66 -11.90
C HIS A 103 9.11 0.60 -11.56
N ILE A 104 8.85 -0.26 -10.56
CA ILE A 104 9.77 -1.30 -10.10
C ILE A 104 9.65 -2.56 -10.95
N ASP A 105 8.44 -3.07 -11.13
CA ASP A 105 8.16 -4.34 -11.80
C ASP A 105 7.25 -4.20 -13.03
N GLY A 106 6.67 -3.01 -13.25
CA GLY A 106 5.79 -2.76 -14.40
C GLY A 106 4.39 -3.36 -14.27
N LEU A 107 4.01 -3.82 -13.08
CA LEU A 107 2.68 -4.37 -12.80
C LEU A 107 1.68 -3.25 -12.48
N SER A 108 0.41 -3.45 -12.85
CA SER A 108 -0.67 -2.65 -12.23
C SER A 108 -0.95 -3.18 -10.82
N PRO A 109 -1.59 -2.41 -9.94
CA PRO A 109 -1.96 -2.89 -8.61
C PRO A 109 -2.77 -4.19 -8.66
N LEU A 110 -3.66 -4.34 -9.65
CA LEU A 110 -4.43 -5.56 -9.85
C LEU A 110 -3.55 -6.76 -10.25
N HIS A 111 -2.51 -6.57 -11.08
CA HIS A 111 -1.55 -7.64 -11.37
C HIS A 111 -0.76 -8.06 -10.13
N SER A 112 -0.32 -7.10 -9.31
CA SER A 112 0.40 -7.40 -8.07
C SER A 112 -0.47 -8.18 -7.09
N ALA A 113 -1.76 -7.82 -6.92
CA ALA A 113 -2.70 -8.60 -6.10
C ALA A 113 -2.90 -10.04 -6.61
N ILE A 114 -2.96 -10.23 -7.94
CA ILE A 114 -3.02 -11.55 -8.58
C ILE A 114 -1.74 -12.37 -8.34
N LEU A 115 -0.58 -11.71 -8.42
CA LEU A 115 0.71 -12.35 -8.17
C LEU A 115 0.76 -12.90 -6.74
N LEU A 116 0.31 -12.10 -5.77
CA LEU A 116 0.18 -12.46 -4.35
C LEU A 116 -0.90 -13.50 -4.06
N ASN A 117 -1.79 -13.78 -5.03
CA ASN A 117 -2.97 -14.63 -4.88
C ASN A 117 -3.89 -14.17 -3.73
N ASP A 118 -4.01 -12.86 -3.54
CA ASP A 118 -4.85 -12.26 -2.50
C ASP A 118 -6.21 -11.87 -3.10
N PHE A 119 -7.19 -12.76 -2.94
CA PHE A 119 -8.55 -12.56 -3.45
C PHE A 119 -9.23 -11.32 -2.85
N GLY A 120 -9.02 -11.05 -1.55
CA GLY A 120 -9.61 -9.89 -0.88
C GLY A 120 -9.05 -8.59 -1.44
N LEU A 121 -7.73 -8.53 -1.62
CA LEU A 121 -7.07 -7.38 -2.24
C LEU A 121 -7.49 -7.18 -3.70
N VAL A 122 -7.68 -8.26 -4.46
CA VAL A 122 -8.26 -8.20 -5.82
C VAL A 122 -9.64 -7.53 -5.77
N GLN A 123 -10.53 -7.99 -4.90
CA GLN A 123 -11.88 -7.40 -4.78
C GLN A 123 -11.82 -5.92 -4.40
N LEU A 124 -11.04 -5.57 -3.37
CA LEU A 124 -10.87 -4.19 -2.93
C LEU A 124 -10.44 -3.29 -4.08
N LEU A 125 -9.39 -3.67 -4.83
CA LEU A 125 -8.90 -2.86 -5.94
C LEU A 125 -9.95 -2.71 -7.05
N MET A 126 -10.69 -3.77 -7.35
CA MET A 126 -11.78 -3.71 -8.34
C MET A 126 -12.91 -2.78 -7.90
N ASP A 127 -13.29 -2.81 -6.63
CA ASP A 127 -14.28 -1.91 -6.03
C ASP A 127 -13.81 -0.45 -6.07
N LYS A 128 -12.49 -0.22 -6.02
CA LYS A 128 -11.89 1.11 -6.21
C LYS A 128 -11.61 1.47 -7.68
N GLY A 129 -12.12 0.70 -8.63
CA GLY A 129 -12.07 1.04 -10.06
C GLY A 129 -10.79 0.57 -10.78
N ALA A 130 -10.11 -0.45 -10.25
CA ALA A 130 -9.03 -1.11 -10.98
C ALA A 130 -9.53 -1.67 -12.32
N SER A 131 -8.82 -1.35 -13.40
CA SER A 131 -9.16 -1.83 -14.73
C SER A 131 -8.65 -3.25 -14.96
N ILE A 132 -9.54 -4.12 -15.40
CA ILE A 132 -9.22 -5.51 -15.78
C ILE A 132 -8.60 -5.63 -17.18
N THR A 133 -8.35 -4.51 -17.87
CA THR A 133 -7.82 -4.49 -19.25
C THR A 133 -6.45 -3.84 -19.38
N ILE A 134 -5.88 -3.32 -18.28
CA ILE A 134 -4.53 -2.75 -18.28
C ILE A 134 -3.53 -3.84 -18.61
N LYS A 135 -2.53 -3.53 -19.41
CA LYS A 135 -1.45 -4.47 -19.76
C LYS A 135 -0.21 -4.18 -18.92
N GLU A 136 0.34 -5.19 -18.26
CA GLU A 136 1.62 -5.06 -17.57
C GLU A 136 2.79 -4.88 -18.55
N LYS A 137 3.91 -4.29 -18.10
CA LYS A 137 4.99 -3.86 -18.99
C LYS A 137 5.84 -4.99 -19.57
N SER A 138 5.98 -6.12 -18.89
CA SER A 138 6.93 -7.17 -19.23
C SER A 138 6.48 -8.03 -20.41
N HIS A 139 5.22 -8.43 -20.46
CA HIS A 139 4.68 -9.30 -21.51
C HIS A 139 3.47 -8.70 -22.23
N GLY A 140 2.97 -7.55 -21.79
CA GLY A 140 1.79 -6.92 -22.36
C GLY A 140 0.50 -7.68 -22.04
N LEU A 141 0.47 -8.39 -20.91
CA LEU A 141 -0.68 -9.21 -20.51
C LEU A 141 -1.67 -8.39 -19.69
N THR A 142 -2.95 -8.64 -19.93
CA THR A 142 -4.03 -8.21 -19.04
C THR A 142 -4.05 -9.05 -17.76
N PRO A 143 -4.74 -8.61 -16.69
CA PRO A 143 -4.90 -9.37 -15.46
C PRO A 143 -5.32 -10.84 -15.67
N LEU A 144 -6.28 -11.11 -16.55
CA LEU A 144 -6.73 -12.47 -16.84
C LEU A 144 -5.67 -13.29 -17.60
N GLU A 145 -5.05 -12.71 -18.62
CA GLU A 145 -3.95 -13.37 -19.36
C GLU A 145 -2.74 -13.64 -18.45
N PHE A 146 -2.48 -12.76 -17.49
CA PHE A 146 -1.42 -12.90 -16.50
C PHE A 146 -1.65 -14.10 -15.57
N ILE A 147 -2.89 -14.38 -15.17
CA ILE A 147 -3.23 -15.60 -14.40
C ILE A 147 -2.84 -16.85 -15.19
N HIS A 148 -3.23 -16.94 -16.46
CA HIS A 148 -2.87 -18.08 -17.30
C HIS A 148 -1.36 -18.23 -17.41
N LYS A 149 -0.63 -17.12 -17.56
CA LYS A 149 0.83 -17.12 -17.62
C LYS A 149 1.49 -17.62 -16.34
N LEU A 150 0.96 -17.21 -15.18
CA LEU A 150 1.46 -17.66 -13.88
C LEU A 150 1.19 -19.16 -13.66
N SER A 151 0.04 -19.67 -14.12
CA SER A 151 -0.30 -21.10 -14.00
C SER A 151 0.61 -22.01 -14.83
N GLU A 152 1.10 -21.55 -15.99
CA GLU A 152 2.11 -22.28 -16.77
C GLU A 152 3.44 -22.43 -16.00
N LYS A 153 3.83 -21.38 -15.26
CA LYS A 153 5.12 -21.31 -14.57
C LYS A 153 5.08 -21.94 -13.18
N ASN A 154 3.98 -21.78 -12.46
CA ASN A 154 3.79 -22.14 -11.04
C ASN A 154 2.41 -22.77 -10.80
N ALA A 155 2.17 -23.96 -11.39
CA ALA A 155 0.91 -24.68 -11.30
C ALA A 155 0.46 -25.08 -9.87
N GLN A 156 1.30 -24.88 -8.85
CA GLN A 156 0.97 -25.20 -7.45
C GLN A 156 0.11 -24.14 -6.75
N ILE A 157 0.11 -22.89 -7.23
CA ILE A 157 -0.67 -21.82 -6.62
C ILE A 157 -2.02 -21.76 -7.34
N ASP A 158 -3.08 -22.17 -6.64
CA ASP A 158 -4.44 -22.13 -7.13
C ASP A 158 -4.96 -20.68 -7.19
N ARG A 159 -5.25 -20.21 -8.41
CA ARG A 159 -5.84 -18.89 -8.70
C ARG A 159 -7.23 -19.00 -9.32
N GLN A 160 -7.89 -20.15 -9.20
CA GLN A 160 -9.16 -20.43 -9.89
C GLN A 160 -10.24 -19.40 -9.50
N LEU A 161 -10.40 -19.09 -8.21
CA LEU A 161 -11.39 -18.13 -7.72
C LEU A 161 -11.22 -16.73 -8.35
N ILE A 162 -9.97 -16.25 -8.43
CA ILE A 162 -9.65 -14.96 -9.05
C ILE A 162 -9.94 -15.01 -10.57
N SER A 163 -9.58 -16.13 -11.23
CA SER A 163 -9.84 -16.35 -12.66
C SER A 163 -11.34 -16.32 -12.98
N GLU A 164 -12.16 -17.00 -12.18
CA GLU A 164 -13.62 -17.03 -12.32
C GLU A 164 -14.23 -15.63 -12.12
N LEU A 165 -13.78 -14.90 -11.09
CA LEU A 165 -14.20 -13.53 -10.83
C LEU A 165 -13.95 -12.62 -12.05
N LEU A 166 -12.71 -12.58 -12.55
CA LEU A 166 -12.36 -11.73 -13.69
C LEU A 166 -13.09 -12.13 -14.99
N THR A 167 -13.29 -13.44 -15.21
CA THR A 167 -14.03 -13.95 -16.37
C THR A 167 -15.50 -13.50 -16.33
N SER A 168 -16.15 -13.59 -15.17
CA SER A 168 -17.54 -13.17 -15.01
C SER A 168 -17.74 -11.68 -15.35
N ILE A 169 -16.79 -10.83 -14.94
CA ILE A 169 -16.84 -9.38 -15.14
C ILE A 169 -16.54 -9.02 -16.60
N SER A 170 -15.60 -9.73 -17.23
CA SER A 170 -15.32 -9.57 -18.66
C SER A 170 -16.56 -9.87 -19.52
N ASN A 171 -17.27 -10.97 -19.22
CA ASN A 171 -18.48 -11.36 -19.93
C ASN A 171 -19.61 -10.34 -19.75
N ASN A 172 -19.78 -9.80 -18.55
CA ASN A 172 -20.80 -8.78 -18.28
C ASN A 172 -20.56 -7.48 -19.05
N LYS A 173 -19.30 -7.09 -19.29
CA LYS A 173 -18.96 -5.90 -20.08
C LYS A 173 -19.22 -6.04 -21.58
N GLN A 174 -19.31 -7.25 -22.11
CA GLN A 174 -19.62 -7.48 -23.53
C GLN A 174 -21.13 -7.63 -23.80
N ALA A 175 -21.95 -7.76 -22.74
CA ALA A 175 -23.39 -7.97 -22.84
C ALA A 175 -24.24 -6.69 -22.70
N GLY A 176 -23.62 -5.53 -22.45
CA GLY A 176 -24.27 -4.22 -22.33
C GLY A 176 -23.69 -3.22 -23.31
#